data_AF-A0A3P6STJ4-F1
#
_entry.id   AF-A0A3P6STJ4-F1
#
_cell.length_a   1.000
_cell.length_b   1.000
_cell.length_c   1.000
_cell.angle_alpha   90.00
_cell.angle_beta   90.00
_cell.angle_gamma   90.00
#
_symmetry.space_group_name_H-M   'P 1'
#
loop_
_entity.id
_entity.type
_entity.pdbx_description
1 polymer ?
#
loop_
_entity_poly.entity_id
_entity_poly.type
_entity_poly.pdbx_seq_one_letter_code
_entity_poly.pdbx_strand_id
1 'polypeptide(L)' 'MDASTLDHKMSYPEFGLRNKYLEDVNDDFLYHFGIGIKTVDIPKVFGDTKVRALQIIKLVTG' A
#
# COMPACT_ATOMS: atom_id res chain seq x y z
N MET A 1 -27.31 20.15 -4.00
CA MET A 1 -25.86 19.88 -4.08
C MET A 1 -25.75 18.50 -4.71
N ASP A 2 -25.38 18.44 -5.99
CA ASP A 2 -25.26 17.21 -6.78
C ASP A 2 -23.92 16.53 -6.54
N ALA A 3 -23.94 15.20 -6.42
CA ALA A 3 -22.77 14.38 -6.06
C ALA A 3 -21.62 14.45 -7.08
N SER A 4 -21.86 14.98 -8.28
CA SER A 4 -20.90 15.19 -9.37
C SER A 4 -19.81 16.24 -9.05
N THR A 5 -20.04 17.11 -8.07
CA THR A 5 -19.09 18.18 -7.70
C THR A 5 -18.04 17.74 -6.66
N LEU A 6 -18.16 16.53 -6.11
CA LEU A 6 -17.24 15.97 -5.11
C LEU A 6 -16.08 15.16 -5.72
N ASP A 7 -16.20 14.67 -6.96
CA ASP A 7 -15.19 13.82 -7.60
C ASP A 7 -13.89 14.57 -7.95
N HIS A 8 -13.92 15.90 -8.07
CA HIS A 8 -12.75 16.69 -8.48
C HIS A 8 -11.76 17.00 -7.33
N LYS A 9 -11.99 16.52 -6.09
CA LYS A 9 -11.18 16.92 -4.92
C LYS A 9 -10.52 15.80 -4.10
N MET A 10 -10.67 14.53 -4.48
CA MET A 10 -10.06 13.39 -3.75
C MET A 10 -9.01 12.67 -4.60
N SER A 11 -7.99 13.40 -5.08
CA SER A 11 -6.79 12.74 -5.61
C SER A 11 -5.94 12.28 -4.43
N TYR A 12 -5.88 10.97 -4.18
CA TYR A 12 -4.92 10.41 -3.23
C TYR A 12 -3.50 10.67 -3.74
N PRO A 13 -2.54 11.05 -2.88
CA PRO A 13 -1.16 11.16 -3.30
C PRO A 13 -0.67 9.80 -3.78
N GLU A 14 0.06 9.79 -4.90
CA GLU A 14 0.66 8.58 -5.42
C GLU A 14 1.68 8.03 -4.39
N PHE A 15 1.58 6.73 -4.10
CA PHE A 15 2.49 6.07 -3.18
C PHE A 15 3.78 5.73 -3.92
N GLY A 16 4.80 6.58 -3.77
CA GLY A 16 6.15 6.30 -4.27
C GLY A 16 7.00 5.51 -3.27
N LEU A 17 7.86 4.64 -3.80
CA LEU A 17 8.93 4.02 -3.01
C LEU A 17 9.96 5.08 -2.60
N ARG A 18 10.42 5.05 -1.34
CA ARG A 18 11.50 5.92 -0.83
C ARG A 18 12.83 5.18 -0.65
N ASN A 19 12.91 3.96 -1.14
CA ASN A 19 14.10 3.13 -1.07
C ASN A 19 14.61 2.84 -2.49
N LYS A 20 15.72 3.47 -2.86
CA LYS A 20 16.36 3.36 -4.17
C LYS A 20 16.70 1.92 -4.58
N TYR A 21 16.87 1.02 -3.62
CA TYR A 21 17.20 -0.37 -3.90
C TYR A 21 15.99 -1.21 -4.28
N LEU A 22 14.77 -0.69 -4.16
CA LEU A 22 13.52 -1.39 -4.49
C LEU A 22 12.94 -0.97 -5.85
N GLU A 23 13.56 0.00 -6.54
CA GLU A 23 13.04 0.50 -7.82
C GLU A 23 13.21 -0.53 -8.96
N ASP A 24 14.33 -1.26 -8.97
CA ASP A 24 14.70 -2.21 -10.04
C ASP A 24 14.78 -3.67 -9.56
N VAL A 25 14.11 -4.02 -8.46
CA VAL A 25 14.15 -5.40 -7.95
C VAL A 25 13.28 -6.32 -8.79
N ASN A 26 13.89 -7.39 -9.27
CA ASN A 26 13.18 -8.46 -9.97
C ASN A 26 12.29 -9.29 -9.04
N ASP A 27 12.55 -9.28 -7.74
CA ASP A 27 11.78 -9.98 -6.72
C ASP A 27 11.86 -9.23 -5.39
N ASP A 28 10.73 -9.13 -4.70
CA ASP A 28 10.62 -8.58 -3.36
C ASP A 28 9.62 -9.45 -2.58
N PHE A 29 10.05 -9.93 -1.42
CA PHE A 29 9.32 -10.86 -0.59
C PHE A 29 9.15 -10.30 0.82
N LEU A 30 7.92 -9.95 1.15
CA LEU A 30 7.50 -9.49 2.47
C LEU A 30 7.36 -10.69 3.41
N TYR A 31 8.49 -11.14 3.95
CA TYR A 31 8.62 -12.36 4.75
C TYR A 31 7.55 -12.53 5.84
N HIS A 32 7.30 -11.48 6.63
CA HIS A 32 6.34 -11.53 7.74
C HIS A 32 4.88 -11.71 7.30
N PHE A 33 4.58 -11.36 6.05
CA PHE A 33 3.25 -11.53 5.46
C PHE A 33 3.18 -12.76 4.56
N GLY A 34 4.31 -13.40 4.25
CA GLY A 34 4.38 -14.56 3.37
C GLY A 34 4.03 -14.25 1.90
N ILE A 35 4.07 -12.98 1.48
CA ILE A 35 3.72 -12.54 0.13
C ILE A 35 4.91 -11.86 -0.54
N GLY A 36 4.98 -11.94 -1.86
CA GLY A 36 5.97 -11.22 -2.65
C GLY A 36 5.44 -10.90 -4.03
N ILE A 37 6.15 -10.06 -4.76
CA ILE A 37 5.71 -9.54 -6.07
C ILE A 37 5.59 -10.63 -7.15
N LYS A 38 6.23 -11.80 -6.96
CA LYS A 38 6.07 -12.98 -7.84
C LYS A 38 5.03 -13.98 -7.36
N THR A 39 4.68 -13.96 -6.08
CA THR A 39 3.77 -14.95 -5.50
C THR A 39 2.33 -14.45 -5.41
N VAL A 40 2.14 -13.13 -5.42
CA VAL A 40 0.83 -12.48 -5.35
C VAL A 40 0.76 -11.34 -6.37
N ASP A 41 -0.36 -11.28 -7.09
CA ASP A 41 -0.72 -10.14 -7.94
C ASP A 41 -1.18 -8.97 -7.06
N ILE A 42 -0.22 -8.17 -6.59
CA ILE A 42 -0.47 -7.06 -5.66
C ILE A 42 -1.46 -6.03 -6.23
N PRO A 43 -1.36 -5.58 -7.50
CA PRO A 43 -2.35 -4.66 -8.08
C PRO A 43 -3.77 -5.23 -8.08
N LYS A 44 -3.94 -6.51 -8.39
CA LYS A 44 -5.26 -7.15 -8.40
C LYS A 44 -5.83 -7.34 -7.00
N VAL A 45 -5.00 -7.70 -6.02
CA VAL A 45 -5.45 -8.02 -4.66
C VAL A 45 -5.66 -6.77 -3.81
N PHE A 46 -4.85 -5.72 -4.00
CA PHE A 46 -4.84 -4.54 -3.13
C PHE A 46 -5.12 -3.21 -3.85
N GLY A 47 -5.30 -3.20 -5.18
CA GLY A 47 -5.45 -1.96 -5.95
C GLY A 47 -6.70 -1.12 -5.62
N ASP A 48 -7.73 -1.75 -5.06
CA ASP A 48 -8.96 -1.10 -4.59
C ASP A 48 -8.85 -0.62 -3.13
N THR A 49 -7.78 -0.97 -2.41
CA THR A 49 -7.62 -0.65 -0.99
C THR A 49 -7.46 0.86 -0.77
N LYS A 50 -8.43 1.49 -0.08
CA LYS A 50 -8.44 2.94 0.22
C LYS A 50 -8.09 3.29 1.67
N VAL A 51 -8.26 2.36 2.61
CA VAL A 51 -8.06 2.61 4.05
C VAL A 51 -7.12 1.55 4.63
N ARG A 52 -6.08 1.99 5.34
CA ARG A 52 -5.23 1.12 6.16
C ARG A 52 -5.55 1.37 7.63
N ALA A 53 -6.03 0.36 8.34
CA ALA A 53 -6.12 0.42 9.80
C ALA A 53 -4.71 0.22 10.38
N LEU A 54 -4.06 1.31 10.77
CA LEU A 54 -2.77 1.23 11.48
C LEU A 54 -3.04 0.74 12.91
N GLN A 55 -3.03 -0.57 13.16
CA GLN A 55 -2.91 -1.08 14.53
C GLN A 55 -1.50 -0.73 15.02
N ILE A 56 -1.40 0.30 15.87
CA ILE A 56 -0.18 0.55 16.63
C ILE A 56 -0.01 -0.64 17.57
N ILE A 57 0.86 -1.60 17.20
CA ILE A 57 1.38 -2.55 18.16
C ILE A 57 2.25 -1.71 19.11
N LYS A 58 1.70 -1.36 20.29
CA LYS A 58 2.54 -1.00 21.43
C LYS A 58 3.39 -2.23 21.70
N LEU A 59 4.62 -2.25 21.19
CA LEU A 59 5.68 -3.05 21.77
C LEU A 59 5.75 -2.60 23.23
N VAL A 60 5.31 -3.48 24.12
CA VAL A 60 5.53 -3.36 25.56
C VAL A 60 7.05 -3.38 25.73
N THR A 61 7.66 -2.21 25.85
CA THR A 61 9.01 -2.07 26.36
C THR A 61 8.96 -2.41 27.85
N GLY A 62 9.51 -3.57 28.19
CA GLY A 62 10.01 -3.86 29.54
C GLY A 62 11.40 -3.27 29.71
#